data_AF-A0A833LSE0-F1
#
_entry.id   AF-A0A833LSE0-F1
#
_cell.length_a   1.000
_cell.length_b   1.000
_cell.length_c   1.000
_cell.angle_alpha   90.00
_cell.angle_beta   90.00
_cell.angle_gamma   90.00
#
_symmetry.space_group_name_H-M   'P 1'
#
loop_
_entity.id
_entity.type
_entity.pdbx_description
1 polymer ?
#
loop_
_entity_poly.entity_id
_entity_poly.type
_entity_poly.pdbx_seq_one_letter_code
_entity_poly.pdbx_strand_id
1 'polypeptide(L)'
;MKERIIELHAEAPTKPAIGAPCNGCGVCCALETCPLAMLRFLKRRGPCPALAWSEEGRRYTCGLLDHPEHYLPLPAGAHSLARRLFARSIAAGQGCDSDAELAD
;
A
#
# COMPACT_ATOMS: atom_id res chain seq x y z
N MET A 1 19.18 10.99 -10.37
CA MET A 1 17.91 10.23 -10.34
C MET A 1 18.24 8.76 -10.07
N LYS A 2 17.41 8.04 -9.31
CA LYS A 2 17.62 6.61 -9.03
C LYS A 2 16.56 5.81 -9.77
N GLU A 3 16.98 5.06 -10.78
CA GLU A 3 16.13 4.12 -11.50
C GLU A 3 15.97 2.84 -10.68
N ARG A 4 14.75 2.30 -10.67
CA ARG A 4 14.42 1.01 -10.03
C ARG A 4 13.38 0.30 -10.87
N ILE A 5 13.63 -0.97 -11.13
CA ILE A 5 12.68 -1.86 -11.79
C ILE A 5 11.78 -2.45 -10.70
N ILE A 6 10.47 -2.33 -10.89
CA ILE A 6 9.45 -2.95 -10.06
C ILE A 6 8.56 -3.83 -10.94
N GLU A 7 8.19 -5.00 -10.44
CA GLU A 7 7.26 -5.89 -11.13
C GLU A 7 5.85 -5.64 -10.57
N LEU A 8 4.94 -5.24 -11.45
CA LEU A 8 3.53 -5.05 -11.14
C LEU A 8 2.68 -5.91 -12.08
N HIS A 9 1.49 -6.30 -11.63
CA HIS A 9 0.50 -6.96 -12.46
C HIS A 9 0.13 -6.05 -13.63
N ALA A 10 0.07 -6.61 -14.84
CA ALA A 10 -0.24 -5.87 -16.06
C ALA A 10 -1.64 -5.23 -16.04
N GLU A 11 -2.57 -5.82 -15.28
CA GLU A 11 -3.93 -5.29 -15.11
C GLU A 11 -4.03 -4.24 -13.99
N ALA A 12 -2.93 -3.92 -13.30
CA ALA A 12 -2.95 -2.94 -12.23
C ALA A 12 -3.33 -1.56 -12.79
N PRO A 13 -4.12 -0.78 -12.05
CA PRO A 13 -4.52 0.54 -12.52
C PRO A 13 -3.29 1.44 -12.61
N THR A 14 -3.30 2.34 -13.59
CA THR A 14 -2.23 3.32 -13.74
C THR A 14 -2.10 4.16 -12.47
N LYS A 15 -0.87 4.62 -12.22
CA LYS A 15 -0.60 5.48 -11.07
C LYS A 15 -1.52 6.72 -11.14
N PRO A 16 -2.27 7.04 -10.08
CA PRO A 16 -3.12 8.21 -10.07
C PRO A 16 -2.27 9.49 -10.03
N ALA A 17 -2.84 10.60 -10.46
CA ALA A 17 -2.21 11.91 -10.35
C ALA A 17 -1.83 12.23 -8.89
N ILE A 18 -0.79 13.05 -8.71
CA ILE A 18 -0.40 13.55 -7.38
C ILE A 18 -1.61 14.24 -6.73
N GLY A 19 -1.87 13.91 -5.46
CA GLY A 19 -3.03 14.40 -4.70
C GLY A 19 -4.36 13.67 -4.96
N ALA A 20 -4.46 12.82 -5.98
CA ALA A 20 -5.64 11.99 -6.21
C ALA A 20 -5.67 10.79 -5.22
N PRO A 21 -6.86 10.26 -4.87
CA PRO A 21 -6.97 9.15 -3.92
C PRO A 21 -6.26 7.89 -4.42
N CYS A 22 -5.73 7.10 -3.48
CA CYS A 22 -5.09 5.83 -3.80
C CYS A 22 -6.09 4.88 -4.47
N ASN A 23 -5.79 4.47 -5.70
CA ASN A 23 -6.59 3.53 -6.49
C ASN A 23 -6.11 2.06 -6.38
N GLY A 24 -5.00 1.82 -5.66
CA GLY A 24 -4.40 0.49 -5.58
C GLY A 24 -3.47 0.14 -6.75
N CYS A 25 -2.78 1.11 -7.36
CA CYS A 25 -1.77 0.85 -8.41
C CYS A 25 -0.56 0.01 -7.95
N GLY A 26 -0.26 -0.04 -6.65
CA GLY A 26 0.84 -0.84 -6.08
C GLY A 26 2.24 -0.24 -6.25
N VAL A 27 2.42 0.82 -7.06
CA VAL A 27 3.73 1.44 -7.34
C VAL A 27 4.49 1.85 -6.07
N CYS A 28 3.86 2.63 -5.19
CA CYS A 28 4.51 3.07 -3.96
C CYS A 28 4.83 1.90 -3.02
N CYS A 29 3.91 0.95 -2.87
CA CYS A 29 4.09 -0.24 -2.02
C CYS A 29 5.13 -1.23 -2.55
N ALA A 30 5.35 -1.26 -3.86
CA ALA A 30 6.39 -2.08 -4.50
C ALA A 30 7.77 -1.43 -4.36
N LEU A 31 7.86 -0.10 -4.34
CA LEU A 31 9.11 0.63 -4.15
C LEU A 31 9.56 0.63 -2.69
N GLU A 32 8.67 0.98 -1.77
CA GLU A 32 8.98 1.13 -0.35
C GLU A 32 7.79 0.79 0.55
N THR A 33 8.11 0.53 1.80
CA THR A 33 7.10 0.22 2.81
C THR A 33 6.65 1.50 3.51
N CYS A 34 5.34 1.61 3.75
CA CYS A 34 4.81 2.70 4.55
C CYS A 34 5.33 2.61 6.00
N PRO A 35 5.29 3.70 6.79
CA PRO A 35 5.72 3.70 8.19
C PRO A 35 5.14 2.57 9.05
N LEU A 36 3.89 2.18 8.78
CA LEU A 36 3.26 1.04 9.46
C LEU A 36 3.87 -0.30 9.07
N ALA A 37 4.10 -0.52 7.78
CA ALA A 37 4.75 -1.73 7.29
C ALA A 37 6.23 -1.78 7.75
N MET A 38 6.91 -0.64 7.88
CA MET A 38 8.23 -0.57 8.53
C MET A 38 8.16 -0.99 9.99
N LEU A 39 7.23 -0.45 10.77
CA LEU A 39 7.06 -0.82 12.18
C LEU A 39 6.70 -2.29 12.34
N ARG A 40 5.90 -2.84 11.41
CA ARG A 40 5.40 -4.21 11.52
C ARG A 40 6.36 -5.26 10.98
N PHE A 41 6.97 -5.02 9.83
CA PHE A 41 7.83 -5.97 9.13
C PHE A 41 9.32 -5.66 9.27
N LEU A 42 9.68 -4.55 9.94
CA LEU A 42 11.06 -4.06 10.09
C LEU A 42 11.80 -3.94 8.74
N LYS A 43 11.04 -3.76 7.66
CA LYS A 43 11.52 -3.69 6.28
C LYS A 43 11.21 -2.30 5.75
N ARG A 44 12.21 -1.63 5.17
CA ARG A 44 12.11 -0.28 4.58
C ARG A 44 11.87 -0.25 3.07
N ARG A 45 12.38 -1.27 2.36
CA ARG A 45 12.34 -1.34 0.90
C ARG A 45 11.32 -2.37 0.45
N GLY A 46 10.68 -2.13 -0.69
CA GLY A 46 9.61 -2.97 -1.19
C GLY A 46 10.10 -4.28 -1.83
N PRO A 47 9.15 -5.15 -2.24
CA PRO A 47 7.71 -4.96 -2.05
C PRO A 47 7.29 -5.15 -0.58
N CYS A 48 6.21 -4.47 -0.21
CA CYS A 48 5.58 -4.59 1.10
C CYS A 48 5.01 -6.01 1.30
N PRO A 49 5.31 -6.71 2.41
CA PRO A 49 4.78 -8.06 2.66
C PRO A 49 3.25 -8.14 2.81
N ALA A 50 2.59 -7.01 3.06
CA ALA A 50 1.13 -6.92 3.11
C ALA A 50 0.51 -6.46 1.79
N LEU A 51 1.30 -6.31 0.71
CA LEU A 51 0.76 -5.98 -0.61
C LEU A 51 0.13 -7.23 -1.22
N ALA A 52 -1.18 -7.22 -1.44
CA ALA A 52 -1.91 -8.35 -2.02
C ALA A 52 -2.60 -7.94 -3.31
N TRP A 53 -2.52 -8.76 -4.35
CA TRP A 53 -3.27 -8.57 -5.58
C TRP A 53 -4.73 -9.01 -5.38
N SER A 54 -5.69 -8.17 -5.78
CA SER A 54 -7.11 -8.50 -5.83
C SER A 54 -7.51 -8.72 -7.28
N GLU A 55 -7.82 -9.97 -7.62
CA GLU A 55 -8.31 -10.34 -8.95
C GLU A 55 -9.67 -9.68 -9.25
N GLU A 56 -10.58 -9.64 -8.27
CA GLU A 56 -11.91 -9.05 -8.42
C GLU A 56 -11.87 -7.54 -8.69
N GLY A 57 -10.96 -6.84 -8.00
CA GLY A 57 -10.79 -5.40 -8.14
C GLY A 57 -9.79 -4.99 -9.20
N ARG A 58 -9.07 -5.95 -9.81
CA ARG A 58 -7.88 -5.74 -10.66
C ARG A 58 -6.93 -4.69 -10.08
N ARG A 59 -6.70 -4.76 -8.78
CA ARG A 59 -5.93 -3.74 -8.05
C ARG A 59 -5.19 -4.35 -6.88
N TYR A 60 -4.15 -3.66 -6.44
CA TYR A 60 -3.50 -4.00 -5.20
C TYR A 60 -4.28 -3.51 -3.99
N THR A 61 -4.32 -4.36 -2.98
CA THR A 61 -4.94 -4.14 -1.68
C THR A 61 -3.88 -4.19 -0.60
N CYS A 62 -4.16 -3.49 0.51
CA CYS A 62 -3.26 -3.44 1.64
C CYS A 62 -3.79 -4.42 2.70
N GLY A 63 -3.12 -5.57 2.86
CA GLY A 63 -3.46 -6.58 3.86
C GLY A 63 -3.45 -6.03 5.30
N LEU A 64 -2.67 -4.99 5.59
CA LEU A 64 -2.72 -4.29 6.89
C LEU A 64 -4.05 -3.55 7.13
N LEU A 65 -4.75 -3.14 6.07
CA LEU A 65 -6.04 -2.46 6.15
C LEU A 65 -7.22 -3.42 5.96
N ASP A 66 -7.10 -4.37 5.04
CA ASP A 66 -8.18 -5.30 4.72
C ASP A 66 -8.21 -6.51 5.66
N HIS A 67 -7.04 -6.97 6.14
CA HIS A 67 -6.89 -8.10 7.04
C HIS A 67 -5.97 -7.77 8.24
N PRO A 68 -6.25 -6.71 9.03
CA PRO A 68 -5.42 -6.32 10.16
C PRO A 68 -5.21 -7.46 11.17
N GLU A 69 -6.16 -8.39 11.29
CA GLU A 69 -6.10 -9.57 12.16
C GLU A 69 -4.97 -10.54 11.80
N HIS A 70 -4.60 -10.64 10.52
CA HIS A 70 -3.54 -11.52 10.06
C HIS A 70 -2.15 -10.95 10.35
N TYR A 71 -2.05 -9.62 10.38
CA TYR A 71 -0.77 -8.95 10.52
C TYR A 71 -0.57 -8.44 11.95
N LEU A 72 -1.58 -7.93 12.63
CA LEU A 72 -1.43 -7.26 13.92
C LEU A 72 -2.06 -8.08 15.05
N PRO A 73 -1.34 -8.25 16.18
CA PRO A 73 -1.88 -8.94 17.36
C PRO A 73 -2.83 -8.02 18.14
N LEU A 74 -3.89 -7.54 17.49
CA LEU A 74 -4.89 -6.66 18.08
C LEU A 74 -6.09 -7.47 18.59
N PRO A 75 -6.70 -7.09 19.72
CA PRO A 75 -7.95 -7.68 20.16
C PRO A 75 -9.07 -7.38 19.15
N ALA A 76 -10.00 -8.32 18.95
CA ALA A 76 -11.02 -8.27 17.88
C ALA A 76 -11.84 -6.95 17.86
N GLY A 77 -12.08 -6.33 19.01
CA GLY A 77 -12.80 -5.05 19.10
C GLY A 77 -12.01 -3.81 18.64
N ALA A 78 -10.68 -3.91 18.49
CA ALA A 78 -9.82 -2.77 18.14
C ALA A 78 -9.52 -2.68 16.63
N HIS A 79 -9.92 -3.68 15.83
CA HIS A 79 -9.53 -3.79 14.42
C HIS A 79 -10.09 -2.65 13.56
N SER A 80 -11.34 -2.25 13.78
CA SER A 80 -11.99 -1.15 13.05
C SER A 80 -11.34 0.20 13.34
N LEU A 81 -11.01 0.46 14.61
CA LEU A 81 -10.32 1.68 15.03
C LEU A 81 -8.89 1.70 14.49
N ALA A 82 -8.19 0.57 14.60
CA ALA A 82 -6.83 0.43 14.08
C ALA A 82 -6.79 0.64 12.57
N ARG A 83 -7.70 0.03 11.79
CA ARG A 83 -7.84 0.28 10.34
C ARG A 83 -8.02 1.77 10.03
N ARG A 84 -8.88 2.47 10.78
CA ARG A 84 -9.11 3.90 10.56
C ARG A 84 -7.91 4.77 10.93
N LEU A 85 -7.23 4.44 12.03
CA LEU A 85 -5.99 5.12 12.43
C LEU A 85 -4.86 4.86 11.44
N PHE A 86 -4.75 3.64 10.93
CA PHE A 86 -3.77 3.27 9.92
C PHE A 86 -4.05 3.97 8.59
N ALA A 87 -5.27 3.89 8.07
CA ALA A 87 -5.65 4.59 6.85
C ALA A 87 -5.35 6.10 6.95
N ARG A 88 -5.61 6.70 8.12
CA ARG A 88 -5.25 8.11 8.38
C ARG A 88 -3.74 8.34 8.47
N SER A 89 -2.98 7.46 9.12
CA SER A 89 -1.55 7.67 9.36
C SER A 89 -0.69 7.49 8.11
N ILE A 90 -1.11 6.63 7.18
CA ILE A 90 -0.44 6.45 5.88
C ILE A 90 -1.13 7.20 4.75
N ALA A 91 -2.09 8.07 5.06
CA ALA A 91 -2.91 8.80 4.09
C ALA A 91 -3.49 7.91 2.98
N ALA A 92 -3.75 6.63 3.30
CA ALA A 92 -4.24 5.66 2.33
C ALA A 92 -5.64 6.09 1.88
N GLY A 93 -5.77 6.42 0.58
CA GLY A 93 -7.00 6.95 0.00
C GLY A 93 -7.20 8.46 0.14
N GLN A 94 -6.26 9.20 0.75
CA GLN A 94 -6.35 10.66 0.91
C GLN A 94 -5.60 11.43 -0.19
N GLY A 95 -4.48 10.90 -0.68
CA GLY A 95 -3.74 11.51 -1.79
C GLY A 95 -2.47 10.74 -2.13
N CYS A 96 -2.16 10.61 -3.42
CA CYS A 96 -0.87 10.08 -3.87
C CYS A 96 0.22 11.13 -3.63
N ASP A 97 1.22 10.78 -2.84
CA ASP A 97 2.40 11.60 -2.50
C ASP A 97 3.66 11.15 -3.25
N SER A 98 3.54 10.13 -4.10
CA SER A 98 4.67 9.55 -4.80
C SER A 98 4.97 10.35 -6.06
N ASP A 99 6.22 10.77 -6.23
CA ASP A 99 6.72 11.43 -7.46
C ASP A 99 7.29 10.43 -8.49
N ALA A 100 7.19 9.12 -8.24
CA ALA A 100 7.71 8.11 -9.15
C ALA A 100 7.06 8.19 -10.55
N GLU A 101 7.85 8.45 -11.57
CA GLU A 101 7.42 8.36 -12.97
C GLU A 101 7.56 6.90 -13.43
N LEU A 102 6.51 6.39 -14.10
CA LEU A 102 6.57 5.09 -14.77
C LEU A 102 7.10 5.34 -16.18
N ALA A 103 8.22 4.70 -16.53
CA ALA A 103 8.67 4.66 -17.91
C ALA A 103 7.90 3.55 -18.65
N ASP A 104 7.42 3.86 -19.85
CA ASP A 104 6.72 2.94 -20.76
C ASP A 104 7.66 1.89 -21.38
#